data_AF-A0A1Q7KD78-F1
#
_entry.id   AF-A0A1Q7KD78-F1
#
_cell.length_a   1.000
_cell.length_b   1.000
_cell.length_c   1.000
_cell.angle_alpha   90.00
_cell.angle_beta   90.00
_cell.angle_gamma   90.00
#
_symmetry.space_group_name_H-M   'P 1'
#
loop_
_entity.id
_entity.type
_entity.pdbx_description
1 polymer ?
#
loop_
_entity_poly.entity_id
_entity_poly.type
_entity_poly.pdbx_seq_one_letter_code
_entity_poly.pdbx_strand_id
1 'polypeptide(L)' 'MKKKWIVFAALALLLLSAGIYFWSPSAVPPGQRQLSRLSADNFADFVSAFDAEPQAARLILLVSPT' A
#
# COMPACT_ATOMS: atom_id res chain seq x y z
N MET A 1 18.21 37.74 -4.62
CA MET A 1 17.33 37.21 -3.54
C MET A 1 16.19 36.35 -4.08
N LYS A 2 15.50 36.75 -5.17
CA LYS A 2 14.36 36.01 -5.77
C LYS A 2 14.67 34.55 -6.18
N LYS A 3 15.86 34.26 -6.72
CA LYS A 3 16.28 32.88 -7.08
C LYS A 3 16.33 31.92 -5.87
N LYS A 4 16.77 32.39 -4.70
CA LYS A 4 16.83 31.56 -3.48
C LYS A 4 15.43 31.18 -3.02
N TRP A 5 14.48 32.10 -3.12
CA TRP A 5 13.08 31.87 -2.77
C TRP A 5 12.40 30.85 -3.68
N ILE A 6 12.72 30.86 -4.98
CA ILE A 6 12.21 29.86 -5.93
C ILE A 6 12.70 28.46 -5.56
N VAL A 7 13.98 28.33 -5.18
CA VAL A 7 14.55 27.05 -4.75
C VAL A 7 13.87 26.54 -3.48
N PHE A 8 13.65 27.40 -2.48
CA PHE A 8 12.95 27.02 -1.26
C PHE A 8 11.49 26.62 -1.52
N ALA A 9 10.79 27.34 -2.39
CA ALA A 9 9.42 27.00 -2.76
C ALA A 9 9.33 25.64 -3.47
N ALA A 10 10.25 25.35 -4.39
CA ALA A 10 10.32 24.07 -5.07
C ALA A 10 10.62 22.92 -4.09
N LEU A 11 11.55 23.14 -3.16
CA LEU A 11 11.91 22.14 -2.14
C LEU A 11 10.74 21.86 -1.20
N ALA A 12 10.03 22.90 -0.77
CA ALA A 12 8.84 22.76 0.06
C ALA A 12 7.73 21.95 -0.66
N LEU A 13 7.48 22.24 -1.94
CA LEU A 13 6.52 21.50 -2.75
C LEU A 13 6.91 20.03 -2.92
N LEU A 14 8.20 19.76 -3.16
CA LEU A 14 8.72 18.39 -3.29
C LEU A 14 8.50 17.59 -2.01
N LEU A 15 8.83 18.18 -0.85
CA LEU A 15 8.65 17.52 0.46
C LEU A 15 7.18 17.26 0.76
N LEU A 16 6.30 18.21 0.46
CA LEU A 16 4.85 18.05 0.63
C LEU A 16 4.32 16.90 -0.25
N SER A 17 4.76 16.86 -1.50
CA SER A 17 4.37 15.83 -2.48
C SER A 17 4.84 14.44 -2.05
N ALA A 18 6.10 14.35 -1.58
CA ALA A 18 6.65 13.11 -1.04
C ALA A 18 5.86 12.64 0.19
N GLY A 19 5.55 13.55 1.12
CA GLY A 19 4.74 13.25 2.29
C GLY A 19 3.38 12.67 1.91
N ILE A 20 2.68 13.28 0.95
CA ILE A 20 1.39 12.78 0.46
C ILE A 20 1.55 11.40 -0.19
N TYR A 21 2.56 11.21 -1.03
CA TYR A 21 2.81 9.96 -1.74
C TYR A 21 3.09 8.79 -0.79
N PHE A 22 3.95 8.99 0.21
CA PHE A 22 4.32 7.95 1.17
C PHE A 22 3.28 7.74 2.28
N TRP A 23 2.45 8.74 2.58
CA TRP A 23 1.40 8.61 3.58
C TRP A 23 0.10 8.06 2.99
N SER A 24 -0.14 8.23 1.69
CA SER A 24 -1.32 7.64 1.06
C SER A 24 -1.28 6.11 1.25
N PRO A 25 -2.28 5.50 1.91
CA PRO A 25 -2.40 4.06 1.93
C PRO A 25 -2.47 3.56 0.49
N SER A 26 -1.97 2.34 0.24
CA SER A 26 -2.20 1.68 -1.05
C SER A 26 -3.72 1.65 -1.30
N ALA A 27 -4.16 2.47 -2.25
CA ALA A 27 -5.57 2.69 -2.49
C ALA A 27 -6.10 1.49 -3.29
N VAL A 28 -6.82 0.60 -2.61
CA VAL A 28 -7.72 -0.33 -3.31
C VAL A 28 -8.88 0.45 -3.92
N PRO A 29 -9.43 0.00 -5.07
CA PRO A 29 -10.61 0.60 -5.67
C PRO A 29 -11.77 0.77 -4.66
N PRO A 30 -12.61 1.82 -4.82
CA PRO A 30 -13.76 2.02 -3.96
C PRO A 30 -14.66 0.78 -3.91
N GLY A 31 -15.09 0.38 -2.70
CA GLY A 31 -15.92 -0.81 -2.49
C GLY A 31 -15.13 -2.11 -2.29
N GLN A 32 -13.81 -2.10 -2.41
CA GLN A 32 -12.95 -3.24 -2.12
C GLN A 32 -12.33 -3.13 -0.73
N ARG A 33 -12.30 -4.25 0.01
CA ARG A 33 -11.59 -4.32 1.29
C ARG A 33 -10.08 -4.17 1.04
N GLN A 34 -9.37 -3.48 1.93
CA GLN A 34 -7.92 -3.34 1.82
C GLN A 34 -7.25 -4.71 1.71
N LEU A 35 -6.25 -4.79 0.84
CA LEU A 35 -5.42 -5.99 0.72
C LEU A 35 -4.46 -6.06 1.91
N SER A 36 -4.44 -7.20 2.58
CA SER A 36 -3.46 -7.50 3.62
C SER A 36 -2.17 -8.00 2.97
N ARG A 37 -1.03 -7.44 3.37
CA ARG A 37 0.27 -7.97 2.98
C ARG A 37 0.53 -9.24 3.78
N LEU A 38 0.84 -10.35 3.09
CA LEU A 38 1.25 -11.58 3.75
C LEU A 38 2.64 -11.36 4.39
N SER A 39 2.76 -11.69 5.67
CA SER A 39 3.98 -11.60 6.47
C SER A 39 4.14 -12.86 7.33
N ALA A 40 5.30 -13.03 7.98
CA ALA A 40 5.50 -14.14 8.91
C ALA A 40 4.48 -14.11 10.07
N ASP A 41 4.11 -12.91 10.53
CA ASP A 41 3.23 -12.73 11.68
C ASP A 41 1.77 -13.15 11.41
N ASN A 42 1.30 -13.02 10.15
CA ASN A 42 -0.09 -13.32 9.79
C ASN A 42 -0.25 -14.60 8.95
N PHE A 43 0.84 -15.33 8.73
CA PHE A 43 0.84 -16.52 7.87
C PHE A 43 -0.03 -17.65 8.44
N ALA A 44 0.04 -17.88 9.76
CA ALA A 44 -0.74 -18.94 10.41
C ALA A 44 -2.26 -18.71 10.29
N ASP A 45 -2.70 -17.47 10.52
CA ASP A 45 -4.10 -17.08 10.38
C ASP A 45 -4.57 -17.20 8.92
N PHE A 46 -3.72 -16.81 7.97
CA PHE A 46 -3.99 -16.98 6.55
C PHE A 46 -4.20 -18.45 6.19
N VAL A 47 -3.30 -19.35 6.60
CA VAL A 47 -3.43 -20.79 6.33
C VAL A 47 -4.71 -21.35 6.95
N SER A 48 -5.01 -21.00 8.20
CA SER A 48 -6.23 -21.44 8.87
C SER A 48 -7.50 -21.00 8.13
N ALA A 49 -7.58 -19.74 7.72
CA ALA A 49 -8.71 -19.21 6.96
C ALA A 49 -8.80 -19.82 5.56
N PHE A 50 -7.66 -20.04 4.91
CA PHE A 50 -7.59 -20.69 3.61
C PHE A 50 -8.13 -22.11 3.70
N ASP A 51 -7.72 -22.90 4.69
CA ASP A 51 -8.08 -24.31 4.80
C ASP A 51 -9.50 -24.58 5.34
N ALA A 52 -10.11 -23.61 6.02
CA ALA A 52 -11.46 -23.73 6.59
C ALA A 52 -12.55 -24.05 5.56
N GLU A 53 -12.39 -23.65 4.29
CA GLU A 53 -13.40 -23.83 3.24
C GLU A 53 -12.84 -24.63 2.04
N PRO A 54 -12.74 -25.98 2.13
CA PRO A 54 -12.15 -26.83 1.09
C PRO A 54 -13.00 -27.00 -0.17
N GLN A 55 -14.27 -26.63 -0.11
CA GLN A 55 -15.20 -26.77 -1.24
C GLN A 55 -15.42 -25.46 -2.02
N ALA A 56 -14.89 -24.34 -1.52
CA ALA A 56 -14.96 -23.05 -2.19
C ALA A 56 -13.77 -22.85 -3.13
N ALA A 57 -13.98 -22.13 -4.25
CA ALA A 57 -12.88 -21.73 -5.11
C ALA A 57 -12.00 -20.70 -4.40
N ARG A 58 -10.70 -21.01 -4.25
CA ARG A 58 -9.73 -20.16 -3.53
C ARG A 58 -8.82 -19.44 -4.52
N LEU A 59 -8.67 -18.13 -4.36
CA LEU A 59 -7.81 -17.28 -5.19
C LEU A 59 -6.75 -16.61 -4.31
N ILE A 60 -5.48 -16.80 -4.64
CA ILE A 60 -4.35 -16.11 -4.00
C ILE A 60 -3.76 -15.15 -5.03
N LEU A 61 -3.79 -13.85 -4.73
CA LEU A 61 -3.17 -12.84 -5.57
C LEU A 61 -1.78 -12.51 -5.03
N LEU A 62 -0.75 -12.99 -5.73
CA LEU A 62 0.65 -12.66 -5.43
C LEU A 62 1.05 -11.45 -6.27
N VAL A 63 1.07 -10.28 -5.65
CA VAL A 63 1.52 -9.06 -6.33
C VAL A 63 3.05 -9.02 -6.29
N SER A 64 3.68 -9.17 -7.45
CA SER A 64 5.10 -8.91 -7.63
C SER A 64 5.37 -7.42 -7.40
N PRO A 65 6.35 -7.03 -6.55
CA PRO A 65 6.78 -5.64 -6.49
C PRO A 65 7.40 -5.27 -7.84
N THR A 66 6.76 -4.35 -8.58
CA THR A 66 7.35 -3.63 -9.72
C THR A 66 8.06 -2.38 -9.22
#